data_AF-A0A920RY47-F1
#
_entry.id   AF-A0A920RY47-F1
#
_cell.length_a   1.000
_cell.length_b   1.000
_cell.length_c   1.000
_cell.angle_alpha   90.00
_cell.angle_beta   90.00
_cell.angle_gamma   90.00
#
_symmetry.space_group_name_H-M   'P 1'
#
loop_
_entity.id
_entity.type
_entity.pdbx_description
1 polymer ?
#
loop_
_entity_poly.entity_id
_entity_poly.type
_entity_poly.pdbx_seq_one_letter_code
_entity_poly.pdbx_strand_id
1 'polypeptide(L)'
;MLKMGVDRIILIDLTTAGARFSKTYDVYTTARKVIHDYNQNQQTEVTIEWVNDPKELMLRSYPTKPKGWTRSSGSPEENPIVEHSQNPNPVISDLRLAQFQVEGIETEFDAEITLENTGVLMVNHGILSMNQVFDPKINDTLILNQNIKDLLLKKHPEMQAKNILGGWFGDMVRNELVKPGPPAFTQLERTREMRGENLGYILFHDTQNQMPQGDWGFRYWQALEQLKNNGVQHIVVVFPPIMENSVLNLVEVPNQIAKEIGYNNWSKIEQLDFTTYPEVGHPFADYWGIWVKKMCKVSSDPEQRKPCCFKMGGCANGQPYPPPRQAPMNERRDDLDPSLAFDVSHFGHLGYDSEFGMPSERQPVQNQYTGTWSMWKVTDDHRAVAEFLADKVVEHLETH
;
A
#
# COMPACT_ATOMS: atom_id res chain seq x y z
N MET A 1 -27.35 8.72 -17.93
CA MET A 1 -27.84 7.36 -17.59
C MET A 1 -29.32 7.37 -17.23
N LEU A 2 -29.75 7.84 -16.05
CA LEU A 2 -31.17 7.77 -15.65
C LEU A 2 -32.16 8.39 -16.67
N LYS A 3 -31.86 9.60 -17.17
CA LYS A 3 -32.66 10.25 -18.23
C LYS A 3 -32.66 9.52 -19.58
N MET A 4 -31.79 8.53 -19.77
CA MET A 4 -31.72 7.72 -20.99
C MET A 4 -32.63 6.48 -20.92
N GLY A 5 -33.38 6.30 -19.82
CA GLY A 5 -34.32 5.18 -19.65
C GLY A 5 -33.63 3.85 -19.36
N VAL A 6 -32.59 3.84 -18.51
CA VAL A 6 -31.97 2.60 -18.04
C VAL A 6 -32.79 1.99 -16.90
N ASP A 7 -32.97 0.67 -16.91
CA ASP A 7 -33.70 -0.04 -15.84
C ASP A 7 -32.77 -0.62 -14.76
N ARG A 8 -31.52 -0.95 -15.13
CA ARG A 8 -30.51 -1.51 -14.22
C ARG A 8 -29.17 -0.79 -14.44
N ILE A 9 -28.46 -0.52 -13.35
CA ILE A 9 -27.08 -0.02 -13.37
C ILE A 9 -26.20 -1.05 -12.68
N ILE A 10 -25.21 -1.59 -13.40
CA ILE A 10 -24.25 -2.54 -12.84
C ILE A 10 -22.94 -1.80 -12.57
N LEU A 11 -22.50 -1.82 -11.32
CA LEU A 11 -21.23 -1.28 -10.87
C LEU A 11 -20.22 -2.41 -10.72
N ILE A 12 -19.04 -2.25 -11.29
CA ILE A 12 -17.86 -3.08 -11.04
C ILE A 12 -16.66 -2.16 -10.84
N ASP A 13 -15.76 -2.53 -9.93
CA ASP A 13 -14.65 -1.67 -9.54
C ASP A 13 -13.32 -2.42 -9.50
N LEU A 14 -12.26 -1.76 -9.99
CA LEU A 14 -10.87 -2.19 -9.91
C LEU A 14 -9.96 -1.16 -9.20
N THR A 15 -10.52 -0.16 -8.51
CA THR A 15 -9.77 0.89 -7.79
C THR A 15 -8.71 0.30 -6.85
N THR A 16 -9.00 -0.84 -6.23
CA THR A 16 -8.03 -1.62 -5.46
C THR A 16 -7.95 -3.07 -5.96
N ALA A 17 -7.73 -3.22 -7.28
CA ALA A 17 -7.66 -4.50 -7.97
C ALA A 17 -8.80 -5.45 -7.59
N GLY A 18 -10.03 -4.96 -7.65
CA GLY A 18 -11.22 -5.78 -7.40
C GLY A 18 -11.60 -5.99 -5.93
N ALA A 19 -10.71 -5.68 -4.96
CA ALA A 19 -11.08 -5.73 -3.56
C ALA A 19 -12.19 -4.71 -3.24
N ARG A 20 -13.17 -5.11 -2.41
CA ARG A 20 -14.15 -4.17 -1.88
C ARG A 20 -13.44 -3.12 -1.03
N PHE A 21 -13.90 -1.87 -1.11
CA PHE A 21 -13.24 -0.74 -0.45
C PHE A 21 -14.24 0.35 -0.07
N SER A 22 -14.03 0.99 1.08
CA SER A 22 -14.93 2.04 1.58
C SER A 22 -15.15 3.18 0.60
N LYS A 23 -14.15 3.57 -0.20
CA LYS A 23 -14.32 4.65 -1.20
C LYS A 23 -15.32 4.27 -2.29
N THR A 24 -15.29 3.02 -2.75
CA THR A 24 -16.24 2.50 -3.74
C THR A 24 -17.62 2.36 -3.12
N TYR A 25 -17.69 1.95 -1.86
CA TYR A 25 -18.94 1.91 -1.09
C TYR A 25 -19.58 3.30 -0.93
N ASP A 26 -18.80 4.36 -0.69
CA ASP A 26 -19.30 5.73 -0.62
C ASP A 26 -19.93 6.18 -1.95
N VAL A 27 -19.31 5.81 -3.08
CA VAL A 27 -19.86 6.07 -4.42
C VAL A 27 -21.14 5.27 -4.65
N TYR A 28 -21.15 3.98 -4.31
CA TYR A 28 -22.30 3.10 -4.45
C TYR A 28 -23.52 3.58 -3.65
N THR A 29 -23.33 3.90 -2.37
CA THR A 29 -24.41 4.40 -1.50
C THR A 29 -24.92 5.76 -1.93
N THR A 30 -24.05 6.65 -2.40
CA THR A 30 -24.44 7.94 -2.99
C THR A 30 -25.28 7.73 -4.25
N ALA A 31 -24.84 6.84 -5.15
CA ALA A 31 -25.58 6.52 -6.37
C ALA A 31 -26.95 5.91 -6.05
N ARG A 32 -27.05 4.99 -5.09
CA ARG A 32 -28.32 4.44 -4.60
C ARG A 32 -29.29 5.51 -4.15
N LYS A 33 -28.82 6.51 -3.41
CA LYS A 33 -29.66 7.63 -2.96
C LYS A 33 -30.19 8.44 -4.14
N VAL A 34 -29.33 8.79 -5.09
CA VAL A 34 -29.73 9.53 -6.30
C VAL A 34 -30.78 8.74 -7.11
N ILE A 35 -30.60 7.43 -7.23
CA ILE A 35 -31.53 6.53 -7.92
C ILE A 35 -32.86 6.45 -7.17
N HIS A 36 -32.83 6.32 -5.84
CA HIS A 36 -34.04 6.33 -5.02
C HIS A 36 -34.85 7.62 -5.21
N ASP A 37 -34.19 8.78 -5.14
CA ASP A 37 -34.84 10.08 -5.33
C ASP A 37 -35.41 10.21 -6.76
N TYR A 38 -34.70 9.71 -7.77
CA TYR A 38 -35.19 9.69 -9.15
C TYR A 38 -36.43 8.80 -9.32
N ASN A 39 -36.39 7.59 -8.76
CA ASN A 39 -37.50 6.62 -8.79
C ASN A 39 -38.76 7.18 -8.15
N GLN A 40 -38.64 7.85 -7.00
CA GLN A 40 -39.77 8.52 -6.35
C GLN A 40 -40.36 9.65 -7.21
N ASN A 41 -39.50 10.46 -7.84
CA ASN A 41 -39.94 11.62 -8.62
C ASN A 41 -40.48 11.28 -10.01
N GLN A 42 -40.03 10.19 -10.61
CA GLN A 42 -40.37 9.80 -11.98
C GLN A 42 -41.24 8.55 -12.08
N GLN A 43 -41.59 7.95 -10.93
CA GLN A 43 -42.34 6.69 -10.85
C GLN A 43 -41.66 5.56 -11.65
N THR A 44 -40.34 5.44 -11.48
CA THR A 44 -39.52 4.39 -12.10
C THR A 44 -39.00 3.42 -11.04
N GLU A 45 -38.45 2.28 -11.46
CA GLU A 45 -37.90 1.24 -10.58
C GLU A 45 -36.45 0.88 -10.93
N VAL A 46 -35.63 1.89 -11.22
CA VAL A 46 -34.22 1.67 -11.59
C VAL A 46 -33.46 1.06 -10.41
N THR A 47 -32.67 0.00 -10.66
CA THR A 47 -31.82 -0.63 -9.64
C THR A 47 -30.34 -0.32 -9.85
N ILE A 48 -29.54 -0.49 -8.79
CA ILE A 48 -28.08 -0.52 -8.86
C ILE A 48 -27.50 -1.68 -8.06
N GLU A 49 -26.62 -2.43 -8.70
CA GLU A 49 -26.02 -3.65 -8.16
C GLU A 49 -24.49 -3.54 -8.24
N TRP A 50 -23.77 -4.09 -7.25
CA TRP A 50 -22.32 -4.02 -7.19
C TRP A 50 -21.71 -5.42 -7.32
N VAL A 51 -21.05 -5.68 -8.45
CA VAL A 51 -20.49 -7.00 -8.79
C VAL A 51 -19.45 -7.48 -7.78
N ASN A 52 -18.63 -6.58 -7.22
CA ASN A 52 -17.64 -6.96 -6.21
C ASN A 52 -18.28 -7.36 -4.87
N ASP A 53 -19.54 -6.98 -4.62
CA ASP A 53 -20.26 -7.23 -3.37
C ASP A 53 -21.73 -7.67 -3.62
N PRO A 54 -21.95 -8.81 -4.30
CA PRO A 54 -23.27 -9.17 -4.85
C PRO A 54 -24.33 -9.40 -3.78
N LYS A 55 -23.92 -9.78 -2.57
CA LYS A 55 -24.80 -9.97 -1.40
C LYS A 55 -24.79 -8.77 -0.45
N GLU A 56 -24.28 -7.62 -0.88
CA GLU A 56 -24.25 -6.38 -0.12
C GLU A 56 -23.64 -6.55 1.28
N LEU A 57 -22.53 -7.28 1.42
CA LEU A 57 -21.86 -7.46 2.72
C LEU A 57 -21.53 -6.10 3.34
N MET A 58 -20.97 -5.16 2.58
CA MET A 58 -20.55 -3.86 3.14
C MET A 58 -21.75 -3.06 3.67
N LEU A 59 -22.89 -3.12 2.98
CA LEU A 59 -24.11 -2.44 3.41
C LEU A 59 -24.72 -3.11 4.64
N ARG A 60 -24.79 -4.45 4.64
CA ARG A 60 -25.35 -5.22 5.76
C ARG A 60 -24.47 -5.20 6.99
N SER A 61 -23.16 -5.01 6.80
CA SER A 61 -22.17 -4.80 7.87
C SER A 61 -22.02 -3.33 8.29
N TYR A 62 -22.72 -2.38 7.67
CA TYR A 62 -22.54 -0.99 8.04
C TYR A 62 -23.15 -0.72 9.43
N PRO A 63 -22.47 0.03 10.33
CA PRO A 63 -22.97 0.27 11.68
C PRO A 63 -24.36 0.92 11.73
N THR A 64 -25.20 0.43 12.64
CA THR A 64 -26.58 0.87 12.78
C THR A 64 -26.79 1.83 13.95
N LYS A 65 -25.90 1.81 14.96
CA LYS A 65 -25.91 2.76 16.08
C LYS A 65 -24.54 3.39 16.36
N PRO A 66 -24.48 4.72 16.54
CA PRO A 66 -25.58 5.70 16.39
C PRO A 66 -26.11 5.79 14.96
N LYS A 67 -27.37 6.22 14.80
CA LYS A 67 -27.97 6.42 13.47
C LYS A 67 -27.12 7.42 12.67
N GLY A 68 -26.73 7.04 11.46
CA GLY A 68 -25.84 7.87 10.63
C GLY A 68 -24.40 7.85 11.12
N TRP A 69 -23.96 6.74 11.72
CA TRP A 69 -22.58 6.56 12.15
C TRP A 69 -21.59 6.94 11.05
N THR A 70 -20.55 7.65 11.48
CA THR A 70 -19.36 7.93 10.68
C THR A 70 -18.14 7.57 11.51
N ARG A 71 -17.00 7.35 10.87
CA ARG A 71 -15.72 7.17 11.56
C ARG A 71 -15.42 8.26 12.60
N SER A 72 -15.81 9.51 12.33
CA SER A 72 -15.60 10.64 13.24
C SER A 72 -16.47 10.58 14.50
N SER A 73 -17.52 9.75 14.51
CA SER A 73 -18.37 9.48 15.67
C SER A 73 -17.70 8.54 16.68
N GLY A 74 -16.55 7.94 16.35
CA GLY A 74 -15.86 6.97 17.19
C GLY A 74 -16.37 5.54 16.99
N SER A 75 -16.17 4.68 17.99
CA SER A 75 -16.62 3.29 17.92
C SER A 75 -18.14 3.18 17.81
N PRO A 76 -18.67 2.31 16.93
CA PRO A 76 -20.10 2.07 16.86
C PRO A 76 -20.59 1.36 18.12
N GLU A 77 -21.84 1.64 18.51
CA GLU A 77 -22.53 0.97 19.63
C GLU A 77 -23.08 -0.39 19.17
N GLU A 78 -23.63 -0.44 17.96
CA GLU A 78 -24.13 -1.65 17.33
C GLU A 78 -23.58 -1.76 15.91
N ASN A 79 -23.00 -2.92 15.63
CA ASN A 79 -22.41 -3.24 14.34
C ASN A 79 -22.82 -4.67 13.92
N PRO A 80 -23.71 -4.83 12.92
CA PRO A 80 -24.11 -6.14 12.41
C PRO A 80 -23.00 -6.76 11.55
N ILE A 81 -21.91 -7.24 12.14
CA ILE A 81 -20.80 -7.87 11.39
C ILE A 81 -21.30 -9.11 10.65
N VAL A 82 -21.21 -9.08 9.32
CA VAL A 82 -21.49 -10.23 8.44
C VAL A 82 -20.19 -10.98 8.14
N GLU A 83 -20.21 -12.31 8.25
CA GLU A 83 -19.05 -13.16 7.93
C GLU A 83 -18.62 -13.03 6.47
N HIS A 84 -17.34 -12.76 6.25
CA HIS A 84 -16.75 -12.58 4.92
C HIS A 84 -16.81 -13.88 4.09
N SER A 85 -16.52 -15.02 4.72
CA SER A 85 -16.48 -16.34 4.07
C SER A 85 -17.80 -16.75 3.42
N GLN A 86 -18.94 -16.27 3.92
CA GLN A 86 -20.28 -16.57 3.37
C GLN A 86 -20.68 -15.61 2.23
N ASN A 87 -19.87 -14.56 2.01
CA ASN A 87 -20.13 -13.46 1.07
C ASN A 87 -18.86 -13.16 0.26
N PRO A 88 -18.41 -14.13 -0.55
CA PRO A 88 -17.21 -14.00 -1.34
C PRO A 88 -17.36 -12.88 -2.37
N ASN A 89 -16.25 -12.21 -2.64
CA ASN A 89 -16.13 -11.29 -3.76
C ASN A 89 -15.79 -12.08 -5.03
N PRO A 90 -16.68 -12.13 -6.05
CA PRO A 90 -16.46 -12.96 -7.24
C PRO A 90 -15.35 -12.41 -8.15
N VAL A 91 -15.04 -11.12 -8.07
CA VAL A 91 -13.99 -10.47 -8.85
C VAL A 91 -12.61 -10.88 -8.33
N ILE A 92 -12.41 -10.81 -7.00
CA ILE A 92 -11.12 -11.13 -6.38
C ILE A 92 -10.80 -12.63 -6.38
N SER A 93 -11.85 -13.45 -6.40
CA SER A 93 -11.75 -14.92 -6.38
C SER A 93 -11.41 -15.50 -7.76
N ASP A 94 -11.58 -14.74 -8.84
CA ASP A 94 -11.26 -15.21 -10.20
C ASP A 94 -9.75 -15.16 -10.44
N LEU A 95 -9.17 -16.32 -10.77
CA LEU A 95 -7.73 -16.47 -10.98
C LEU A 95 -7.18 -15.64 -12.15
N ARG A 96 -8.02 -15.20 -13.11
CA ARG A 96 -7.57 -14.32 -14.19
C ARG A 96 -7.04 -12.99 -13.66
N LEU A 97 -7.62 -12.48 -12.57
CA LEU A 97 -7.14 -11.24 -11.96
C LEU A 97 -5.74 -11.40 -11.37
N ALA A 98 -5.48 -12.52 -10.69
CA ALA A 98 -4.14 -12.86 -10.21
C ALA A 98 -3.17 -13.14 -11.37
N GLN A 99 -3.64 -13.75 -12.45
CA GLN A 99 -2.85 -14.06 -13.64
C GLN A 99 -2.22 -12.80 -14.27
N PHE A 100 -2.95 -11.68 -14.33
CA PHE A 100 -2.40 -10.40 -14.80
C PHE A 100 -1.20 -9.92 -13.97
N GLN A 101 -1.23 -10.15 -12.65
CA GLN A 101 -0.13 -9.78 -11.76
C GLN A 101 1.05 -10.75 -11.93
N VAL A 102 0.78 -12.05 -12.07
CA VAL A 102 1.79 -13.08 -12.30
C VAL A 102 2.57 -12.82 -13.57
N GLU A 103 1.91 -12.48 -14.68
CA GLU A 103 2.58 -12.14 -15.95
C GLU A 103 3.52 -10.94 -15.76
N GLY A 104 3.05 -9.92 -15.06
CA GLY A 104 3.85 -8.75 -14.70
C GLY A 104 5.10 -9.07 -13.89
N ILE A 105 4.96 -9.99 -12.92
CA ILE A 105 6.06 -10.46 -12.08
C ILE A 105 7.07 -11.27 -12.90
N GLU A 106 6.59 -12.19 -13.75
CA GLU A 106 7.43 -13.07 -14.58
C GLU A 106 8.33 -12.27 -15.53
N THR A 107 7.85 -11.14 -16.05
CA THR A 107 8.64 -10.28 -16.94
C THR A 107 9.85 -9.62 -16.28
N GLU A 108 9.89 -9.64 -14.95
CA GLU A 108 10.93 -8.99 -14.14
C GLU A 108 11.82 -10.00 -13.43
N PHE A 109 11.70 -11.29 -13.73
CA PHE A 109 12.70 -12.27 -13.31
C PHE A 109 14.04 -12.01 -13.99
N ASP A 110 15.11 -12.16 -13.20
CA ASP A 110 16.48 -12.04 -13.68
C ASP A 110 16.96 -13.39 -14.25
N ALA A 111 17.38 -13.40 -15.51
CA ALA A 111 17.79 -14.61 -16.20
C ALA A 111 19.11 -15.22 -15.66
N GLU A 112 19.91 -14.44 -14.94
CA GLU A 112 21.17 -14.91 -14.34
C GLU A 112 20.96 -15.47 -12.92
N ILE A 113 19.79 -15.25 -12.33
CA ILE A 113 19.45 -15.68 -10.98
C ILE A 113 18.42 -16.81 -11.04
N THR A 114 18.77 -17.95 -10.45
CA THR A 114 17.85 -19.09 -10.35
C THR A 114 16.59 -18.71 -9.59
N LEU A 115 15.43 -19.23 -10.02
CA LEU A 115 14.13 -18.94 -9.39
C LEU A 115 14.05 -19.40 -7.91
N GLU A 116 14.85 -20.37 -7.49
CA GLU A 116 15.02 -20.73 -6.06
C GLU A 116 15.51 -19.55 -5.21
N ASN A 117 16.33 -18.68 -5.80
CA ASN A 117 16.92 -17.48 -5.20
C ASN A 117 16.17 -16.20 -5.58
N THR A 118 15.03 -16.30 -6.26
CA THR A 118 14.14 -15.18 -6.55
C THR A 118 13.06 -15.08 -5.48
N GLY A 119 12.78 -13.86 -5.03
CA GLY A 119 11.72 -13.56 -4.09
C GLY A 119 10.69 -12.62 -4.70
N VAL A 120 9.47 -12.69 -4.18
CA VAL A 120 8.36 -11.82 -4.55
C VAL A 120 7.83 -11.15 -3.29
N LEU A 121 7.83 -9.82 -3.29
CA LEU A 121 7.25 -9.01 -2.23
C LEU A 121 5.95 -8.36 -2.71
N MET A 122 4.81 -8.82 -2.19
CA MET A 122 3.52 -8.18 -2.37
C MET A 122 3.32 -7.07 -1.35
N VAL A 123 3.60 -5.83 -1.74
CA VAL A 123 3.34 -4.65 -0.93
C VAL A 123 1.84 -4.36 -0.95
N ASN A 124 1.25 -4.05 0.20
CA ASN A 124 -0.19 -3.84 0.33
C ASN A 124 -0.51 -2.53 1.07
N HIS A 125 -1.61 -1.90 0.67
CA HIS A 125 -2.18 -0.73 1.33
C HIS A 125 -3.27 -1.14 2.33
N GLY A 126 -3.33 -0.51 3.50
CA GLY A 126 -4.34 -0.79 4.53
C GLY A 126 -5.70 -0.16 4.26
N ILE A 127 -6.48 0.02 5.32
CA ILE A 127 -7.76 0.74 5.37
C ILE A 127 -7.68 1.91 6.35
N LEU A 128 -8.67 2.80 6.33
CA LEU A 128 -8.76 3.83 7.38
C LEU A 128 -9.10 3.18 8.73
N SER A 129 -8.58 3.74 9.82
CA SER A 129 -8.95 3.31 11.18
C SER A 129 -10.47 3.30 11.33
N MET A 130 -11.00 2.29 12.02
CA MET A 130 -12.43 2.04 12.22
C MET A 130 -13.20 1.57 10.99
N ASN A 131 -12.62 1.55 9.79
CA ASN A 131 -13.35 1.01 8.63
C ASN A 131 -13.49 -0.51 8.69
N GLN A 132 -12.66 -1.22 9.46
CA GLN A 132 -12.75 -2.68 9.59
C GLN A 132 -14.12 -3.14 10.08
N VAL A 133 -14.91 -2.26 10.69
CA VAL A 133 -16.27 -2.60 11.14
C VAL A 133 -17.22 -2.93 9.98
N PHE A 134 -16.92 -2.54 8.73
CA PHE A 134 -17.72 -2.85 7.53
C PHE A 134 -16.92 -3.08 6.23
N ASP A 135 -15.64 -2.71 6.19
CA ASP A 135 -14.77 -2.77 5.01
C ASP A 135 -13.92 -4.06 5.00
N PRO A 136 -14.21 -5.02 4.12
CA PRO A 136 -13.49 -6.29 4.03
C PRO A 136 -12.24 -6.22 3.16
N LYS A 137 -11.74 -5.03 2.77
CA LYS A 137 -10.59 -4.88 1.87
C LYS A 137 -9.40 -5.74 2.25
N ILE A 138 -9.07 -5.81 3.54
CA ILE A 138 -7.93 -6.60 4.04
C ILE A 138 -8.15 -8.09 3.76
N ASN A 139 -9.36 -8.61 4.02
CA ASN A 139 -9.74 -9.98 3.70
C ASN A 139 -9.62 -10.25 2.19
N ASP A 140 -10.20 -9.39 1.35
CA ASP A 140 -10.16 -9.54 -0.11
C ASP A 140 -8.71 -9.46 -0.65
N THR A 141 -7.88 -8.57 -0.11
CA THR A 141 -6.46 -8.43 -0.50
C THR A 141 -5.68 -9.72 -0.28
N LEU A 142 -5.94 -10.42 0.83
CA LEU A 142 -5.24 -11.69 1.11
C LEU A 142 -5.67 -12.83 0.18
N ILE A 143 -6.91 -12.83 -0.31
CA ILE A 143 -7.33 -13.78 -1.35
C ILE A 143 -6.50 -13.56 -2.62
N LEU A 144 -6.36 -12.30 -3.06
CA LEU A 144 -5.56 -11.99 -4.24
C LEU A 144 -4.08 -12.39 -4.05
N ASN A 145 -3.48 -12.07 -2.90
CA ASN A 145 -2.09 -12.43 -2.61
C ASN A 145 -1.90 -13.95 -2.62
N GLN A 146 -2.84 -14.70 -2.05
CA GLN A 146 -2.80 -16.17 -2.07
C GLN A 146 -2.94 -16.70 -3.50
N ASN A 147 -3.87 -16.18 -4.29
CA ASN A 147 -4.06 -16.59 -5.68
C ASN A 147 -2.80 -16.32 -6.52
N ILE A 148 -2.14 -15.18 -6.34
CA ILE A 148 -0.87 -14.86 -7.01
C ILE A 148 0.22 -15.86 -6.60
N LYS A 149 0.36 -16.11 -5.30
CA LYS A 149 1.35 -17.07 -4.76
C LYS A 149 1.12 -18.49 -5.30
N ASP A 150 -0.12 -18.96 -5.29
CA ASP A 150 -0.47 -20.30 -5.77
C ASP A 150 -0.20 -20.45 -7.26
N LEU A 151 -0.51 -19.42 -8.06
CA LEU A 151 -0.22 -19.42 -9.50
C LEU A 151 1.29 -19.38 -9.79
N LEU A 152 2.06 -18.57 -9.07
CA LEU A 152 3.52 -18.54 -9.18
C LEU A 152 4.12 -19.91 -8.89
N LEU A 153 3.76 -20.53 -7.76
CA LEU A 153 4.29 -21.84 -7.37
C LEU A 153 3.82 -22.97 -8.29
N LYS A 154 2.63 -22.84 -8.88
CA LYS A 154 2.13 -23.80 -9.86
C LYS A 154 2.91 -23.71 -11.18
N LYS A 155 3.26 -22.51 -11.64
CA LYS A 155 4.00 -22.29 -12.88
C LYS A 155 5.50 -22.53 -12.73
N HIS A 156 6.06 -22.14 -11.58
CA HIS A 156 7.49 -22.16 -11.26
C HIS A 156 7.70 -22.94 -9.96
N PRO A 157 7.60 -24.29 -9.98
CA PRO A 157 7.70 -25.13 -8.79
C PRO A 157 9.06 -25.06 -8.08
N GLU A 158 10.09 -24.57 -8.76
CA GLU A 158 11.43 -24.29 -8.22
C GLU A 158 11.47 -23.04 -7.31
N MET A 159 10.51 -22.12 -7.44
CA MET A 159 10.42 -20.97 -6.53
C MET A 159 10.16 -21.46 -5.10
N GLN A 160 10.80 -20.80 -4.15
CA GLN A 160 10.64 -21.14 -2.73
C GLN A 160 9.41 -20.42 -2.16
N ALA A 161 8.43 -21.16 -1.66
CA ALA A 161 7.22 -20.58 -1.06
C ALA A 161 7.51 -19.59 0.09
N LYS A 162 8.60 -19.79 0.83
CA LYS A 162 9.08 -18.87 1.89
C LYS A 162 9.62 -17.53 1.36
N ASN A 163 9.88 -17.44 0.06
CA ASN A 163 10.37 -16.23 -0.61
C ASN A 163 9.23 -15.43 -1.28
N ILE A 164 7.98 -15.85 -1.12
CA ILE A 164 6.80 -15.13 -1.59
C ILE A 164 6.04 -14.60 -0.37
N LEU A 165 6.23 -13.32 -0.08
CA LEU A 165 5.79 -12.66 1.15
C LEU A 165 4.90 -11.45 0.86
N GLY A 166 3.99 -11.15 1.77
CA GLY A 166 3.19 -9.93 1.79
C GLY A 166 3.69 -8.94 2.83
N GLY A 167 3.79 -7.68 2.45
CA GLY A 167 4.23 -6.57 3.30
C GLY A 167 3.19 -5.45 3.39
N TRP A 168 3.07 -4.85 4.56
CA TRP A 168 2.21 -3.68 4.81
C TRP A 168 3.02 -2.45 5.23
N PHE A 169 2.45 -1.25 5.06
CA PHE A 169 3.06 -0.01 5.58
C PHE A 169 2.93 0.09 7.10
N GLY A 170 3.60 1.07 7.72
CA GLY A 170 3.66 1.18 9.17
C GLY A 170 2.42 1.78 9.82
N ASP A 171 2.24 1.51 11.12
CA ASP A 171 1.17 2.12 11.92
C ASP A 171 1.67 3.38 12.63
N MET A 172 0.79 4.36 12.78
CA MET A 172 1.03 5.47 13.72
C MET A 172 1.11 4.96 15.15
N VAL A 173 1.97 5.58 15.97
CA VAL A 173 2.12 5.22 17.38
C VAL A 173 1.48 6.26 18.28
N ARG A 174 1.12 5.86 19.50
CA ARG A 174 0.59 6.76 20.52
C ARG A 174 1.71 7.56 21.18
N ASN A 175 1.58 8.88 21.19
CA ASN A 175 2.39 9.78 22.00
C ASN A 175 1.57 10.27 23.21
N GLU A 176 1.83 9.67 24.38
CA GLU A 176 1.11 9.97 25.64
C GLU A 176 1.32 11.39 26.15
N LEU A 177 2.38 12.08 25.70
CA LEU A 177 2.66 13.47 26.09
C LEU A 177 1.76 14.47 25.35
N VAL A 178 1.14 14.04 24.24
CA VAL A 178 0.20 14.87 23.47
C VAL A 178 -1.16 14.85 24.15
N LYS A 179 -1.72 16.03 24.39
CA LYS A 179 -3.11 16.19 24.84
C LYS A 179 -4.03 16.20 23.62
N PRO A 180 -5.05 15.33 23.54
CA PRO A 180 -6.06 15.39 22.49
C PRO A 180 -6.73 16.77 22.44
N GLY A 181 -6.80 17.37 21.26
CA GLY A 181 -7.43 18.67 21.05
C GLY A 181 -7.38 19.12 19.59
N PRO A 182 -8.02 20.24 19.23
CA PRO A 182 -7.94 20.77 17.88
C PRO A 182 -6.48 20.97 17.42
N PRO A 183 -6.13 20.66 16.16
CA PRO A 183 -7.01 20.23 15.08
C PRO A 183 -7.25 18.70 15.02
N ALA A 184 -6.60 17.90 15.86
CA ALA A 184 -6.66 16.44 15.81
C ALA A 184 -6.90 15.83 17.20
N PHE A 185 -8.10 15.28 17.41
CA PHE A 185 -8.51 14.63 18.67
C PHE A 185 -7.90 13.23 18.86
N THR A 186 -6.61 13.07 18.56
CA THR A 186 -5.89 11.81 18.69
C THR A 186 -4.47 12.03 19.21
N GLN A 187 -3.95 11.05 19.93
CA GLN A 187 -2.55 10.99 20.36
C GLN A 187 -1.66 10.23 19.35
N LEU A 188 -2.23 9.75 18.25
CA LEU A 188 -1.48 9.01 17.24
C LEU A 188 -0.67 9.97 16.36
N GLU A 189 0.61 9.67 16.18
CA GLU A 189 1.52 10.41 15.31
C GLU A 189 2.37 9.48 14.45
N ARG A 190 2.86 10.02 13.33
CA ARG A 190 3.85 9.33 12.51
C ARG A 190 5.19 9.27 13.23
N THR A 191 5.92 8.17 13.04
CA THR A 191 7.29 8.03 13.53
C THR A 191 8.24 7.55 12.46
N ARG A 192 9.52 7.54 12.80
CA ARG A 192 10.56 7.03 11.92
C ARG A 192 10.54 5.51 11.86
N GLU A 193 10.21 4.85 12.95
CA GLU A 193 10.16 3.38 13.06
C GLU A 193 9.11 2.79 12.11
N MET A 194 7.96 3.46 11.97
CA MET A 194 6.93 3.15 10.96
C MET A 194 7.31 3.61 9.53
N ARG A 195 8.57 3.98 9.31
CA ARG A 195 9.15 4.45 8.04
C ARG A 195 8.54 5.74 7.48
N GLY A 196 7.96 6.56 8.36
CA GLY A 196 7.38 7.87 8.01
C GLY A 196 6.06 7.81 7.25
N GLU A 197 5.56 6.61 6.93
CA GLU A 197 4.47 6.44 5.97
C GLU A 197 3.43 5.45 6.51
N ASN A 198 2.24 5.99 6.81
CA ASN A 198 1.07 5.20 7.20
C ASN A 198 0.09 5.17 6.03
N LEU A 199 -0.01 4.03 5.35
CA LEU A 199 -1.00 3.79 4.31
C LEU A 199 -2.19 2.96 4.83
N GLY A 200 -2.48 3.05 6.12
CA GLY A 200 -3.68 2.51 6.74
C GLY A 200 -3.43 1.34 7.68
N TYR A 201 -4.52 0.95 8.32
CA TYR A 201 -4.61 -0.12 9.30
C TYR A 201 -4.91 -1.44 8.59
N ILE A 202 -4.45 -2.54 9.18
CA ILE A 202 -4.48 -3.87 8.55
C ILE A 202 -5.36 -4.84 9.34
N LEU A 203 -6.48 -4.35 9.84
CA LEU A 203 -7.41 -5.14 10.63
C LEU A 203 -8.44 -5.82 9.72
N PHE A 204 -8.67 -7.11 9.94
CA PHE A 204 -9.73 -7.85 9.27
C PHE A 204 -11.12 -7.40 9.72
N HIS A 205 -12.09 -7.59 8.83
CA HIS A 205 -13.47 -7.15 9.05
C HIS A 205 -14.20 -7.92 10.16
N ASP A 206 -14.07 -9.24 10.15
CA ASP A 206 -14.97 -10.19 10.83
C ASP A 206 -14.29 -11.01 11.94
N THR A 207 -13.13 -10.55 12.43
CA THR A 207 -12.29 -11.33 13.38
C THR A 207 -11.95 -10.58 14.67
N GLN A 208 -12.74 -9.57 15.06
CA GLN A 208 -12.50 -8.77 16.27
C GLN A 208 -11.12 -8.08 16.25
N ASN A 209 -10.77 -7.42 15.14
CA ASN A 209 -9.51 -6.67 14.97
C ASN A 209 -8.24 -7.55 14.99
N GLN A 210 -8.30 -8.78 14.48
CA GLN A 210 -7.06 -9.50 14.18
C GLN A 210 -6.36 -8.89 12.95
N MET A 211 -5.03 -8.97 12.94
CA MET A 211 -4.19 -8.61 11.79
C MET A 211 -3.83 -9.86 10.98
N PRO A 212 -3.45 -9.72 9.71
CA PRO A 212 -2.78 -10.75 8.93
C PRO A 212 -1.61 -11.39 9.70
N GLN A 213 -1.41 -12.69 9.47
CA GLN A 213 -0.35 -13.49 10.09
C GLN A 213 0.41 -14.31 9.04
N GLY A 214 1.48 -14.98 9.44
CA GLY A 214 2.30 -15.81 8.57
C GLY A 214 2.92 -15.01 7.43
N ASP A 215 2.88 -15.56 6.22
CA ASP A 215 3.44 -14.94 5.01
C ASP A 215 2.89 -13.53 4.72
N TRP A 216 1.74 -13.21 5.28
CA TRP A 216 1.01 -11.96 5.03
C TRP A 216 1.09 -10.96 6.19
N GLY A 217 1.79 -11.29 7.28
CA GLY A 217 1.80 -10.50 8.52
C GLY A 217 2.90 -9.45 8.61
N PHE A 218 3.79 -9.34 7.63
CA PHE A 218 4.97 -8.50 7.73
C PHE A 218 4.65 -7.02 7.46
N ARG A 219 5.40 -6.11 8.08
CA ARG A 219 5.63 -4.80 7.47
C ARG A 219 6.57 -4.95 6.29
N TYR A 220 6.45 -4.11 5.25
CA TYR A 220 7.20 -4.34 4.01
C TYR A 220 8.72 -4.36 4.23
N TRP A 221 9.26 -3.56 5.16
CA TRP A 221 10.69 -3.61 5.50
C TRP A 221 11.08 -4.87 6.29
N GLN A 222 10.17 -5.46 7.06
CA GLN A 222 10.40 -6.75 7.72
C GLN A 222 10.38 -7.89 6.70
N ALA A 223 9.50 -7.81 5.69
CA ALA A 223 9.49 -8.76 4.59
C ALA A 223 10.78 -8.66 3.77
N LEU A 224 11.27 -7.46 3.47
CA LEU A 224 12.58 -7.27 2.83
C LEU A 224 13.72 -7.87 3.65
N GLU A 225 13.72 -7.66 4.97
CA GLU A 225 14.70 -8.28 5.86
C GLU A 225 14.60 -9.81 5.85
N GLN A 226 13.39 -10.35 5.85
CA GLN A 226 13.16 -11.80 5.76
C GLN A 226 13.65 -12.38 4.43
N LEU A 227 13.39 -11.70 3.29
CA LEU A 227 13.87 -12.12 1.98
C LEU A 227 15.40 -12.11 1.92
N LYS A 228 16.04 -11.05 2.44
CA LYS A 228 17.50 -11.00 2.60
C LYS A 228 18.01 -12.18 3.44
N ASN A 229 17.39 -12.43 4.60
CA ASN A 229 17.79 -13.53 5.49
C ASN A 229 17.56 -14.91 4.88
N ASN A 230 16.62 -15.04 3.95
CA ASN A 230 16.40 -16.26 3.16
C ASN A 230 17.47 -16.47 2.07
N GLY A 231 18.36 -15.50 1.83
CA GLY A 231 19.37 -15.55 0.79
C GLY A 231 18.86 -15.18 -0.60
N VAL A 232 17.71 -14.49 -0.70
CA VAL A 232 17.15 -14.05 -1.98
C VAL A 232 18.11 -13.11 -2.69
N GLN A 233 18.44 -13.40 -3.94
CA GLN A 233 19.38 -12.64 -4.76
C GLN A 233 18.67 -11.66 -5.71
N HIS A 234 17.41 -11.91 -6.03
CA HIS A 234 16.57 -10.99 -6.79
C HIS A 234 15.18 -10.85 -6.15
N ILE A 235 14.72 -9.63 -5.90
CA ILE A 235 13.37 -9.37 -5.37
C ILE A 235 12.52 -8.67 -6.43
N VAL A 236 11.45 -9.32 -6.88
CA VAL A 236 10.38 -8.63 -7.64
C VAL A 236 9.39 -8.04 -6.64
N VAL A 237 9.29 -6.73 -6.60
CA VAL A 237 8.30 -6.02 -5.78
C VAL A 237 7.04 -5.84 -6.62
N VAL A 238 5.91 -6.30 -6.09
CA VAL A 238 4.58 -6.13 -6.68
C VAL A 238 3.69 -5.35 -5.71
N PHE A 239 2.82 -4.47 -6.21
CA PHE A 239 1.79 -3.80 -5.42
C PHE A 239 0.41 -4.18 -5.99
N PRO A 240 -0.10 -5.38 -5.61
CA PRO A 240 -1.29 -5.98 -6.20
C PRO A 240 -2.57 -5.13 -6.22
N PRO A 241 -2.78 -4.15 -5.32
CA PRO A 241 -3.96 -3.28 -5.40
C PRO A 241 -4.08 -2.43 -6.68
N ILE A 242 -3.07 -2.44 -7.56
CA ILE A 242 -3.05 -1.63 -8.78
C ILE A 242 -3.16 -2.51 -10.04
N MET A 243 -4.06 -2.08 -10.94
CA MET A 243 -4.28 -2.67 -12.26
C MET A 243 -3.89 -1.74 -13.42
N GLU A 244 -3.46 -0.51 -13.13
CA GLU A 244 -3.07 0.51 -14.11
C GLU A 244 -1.93 1.36 -13.55
N ASN A 245 -0.99 1.78 -14.39
CA ASN A 245 0.13 2.59 -13.91
C ASN A 245 -0.33 3.91 -13.26
N SER A 246 0.23 4.21 -12.09
CA SER A 246 -0.04 5.44 -11.35
C SER A 246 1.21 5.94 -10.62
N VAL A 247 1.12 7.11 -10.00
CA VAL A 247 2.21 7.65 -9.16
C VAL A 247 2.63 6.68 -8.04
N LEU A 248 1.73 5.80 -7.61
CA LEU A 248 2.00 4.85 -6.54
C LEU A 248 3.07 3.82 -6.95
N ASN A 249 2.90 3.14 -8.07
CA ASN A 249 3.86 2.12 -8.52
C ASN A 249 5.03 2.69 -9.33
N LEU A 250 4.87 3.89 -9.91
CA LEU A 250 5.93 4.55 -10.67
C LEU A 250 6.88 5.38 -9.82
N VAL A 251 6.44 5.91 -8.67
CA VAL A 251 7.23 6.81 -7.83
C VAL A 251 7.25 6.37 -6.37
N GLU A 252 6.07 6.22 -5.75
CA GLU A 252 6.01 5.97 -4.31
C GLU A 252 6.65 4.65 -3.89
N VAL A 253 6.13 3.52 -4.35
CA VAL A 253 6.66 2.19 -3.98
C VAL A 253 8.14 2.06 -4.35
N PRO A 254 8.62 2.44 -5.55
CA PRO A 254 10.05 2.40 -5.87
C PRO A 254 10.92 3.15 -4.84
N ASN A 255 10.52 4.35 -4.40
CA ASN A 255 11.27 5.08 -3.38
C ASN A 255 11.16 4.44 -1.98
N GLN A 256 10.01 3.86 -1.65
CA GLN A 256 9.82 3.13 -0.38
C GLN A 256 10.72 1.90 -0.30
N ILE A 257 10.96 1.24 -1.43
CA ILE A 257 11.87 0.09 -1.53
C ILE A 257 13.33 0.58 -1.57
N ALA A 258 13.64 1.57 -2.40
CA ALA A 258 14.99 2.09 -2.57
C ALA A 258 15.56 2.68 -1.27
N LYS A 259 14.75 3.33 -0.43
CA LYS A 259 15.24 3.74 0.89
C LYS A 259 15.59 2.54 1.77
N GLU A 260 14.94 1.39 1.64
CA GLU A 260 15.29 0.23 2.47
C GLU A 260 16.48 -0.55 1.90
N ILE A 261 16.49 -0.87 0.60
CA ILE A 261 17.49 -1.78 -0.01
C ILE A 261 18.32 -1.16 -1.14
N GLY A 262 18.25 0.16 -1.31
CA GLY A 262 19.12 0.92 -2.18
C GLY A 262 18.63 1.05 -3.61
N TYR A 263 18.81 2.21 -4.22
CA TYR A 263 18.48 2.40 -5.63
C TYR A 263 19.55 1.80 -6.57
N ASN A 264 20.81 1.68 -6.14
CA ASN A 264 21.85 1.03 -6.97
C ASN A 264 21.61 -0.47 -7.13
N ASN A 265 20.83 -1.08 -6.23
CA ASN A 265 20.43 -2.48 -6.35
C ASN A 265 19.25 -2.66 -7.32
N TRP A 266 18.69 -1.57 -7.87
CA TRP A 266 17.63 -1.69 -8.84
C TRP A 266 18.18 -2.30 -10.14
N SER A 267 17.60 -3.41 -10.59
CA SER A 267 18.05 -4.19 -11.76
C SER A 267 18.18 -3.39 -13.05
N LYS A 268 17.47 -2.26 -13.16
CA LYS A 268 17.47 -1.38 -14.33
C LYS A 268 18.32 -0.13 -14.13
N ILE A 269 19.15 -0.07 -13.08
CA ILE A 269 19.98 1.10 -12.78
C ILE A 269 20.86 1.51 -13.96
N GLU A 270 21.44 0.54 -14.69
CA GLU A 270 22.31 0.81 -15.84
C GLU A 270 21.56 1.30 -17.08
N GLN A 271 20.23 1.11 -17.12
CA GLN A 271 19.38 1.57 -18.24
C GLN A 271 18.97 3.05 -18.07
N LEU A 272 19.20 3.62 -16.89
CA LEU A 272 18.90 5.01 -16.60
C LEU A 272 20.01 5.91 -17.13
N ASP A 273 19.63 7.01 -17.78
CA ASP A 273 20.58 7.96 -18.35
C ASP A 273 21.06 8.98 -17.32
N PHE A 274 21.86 8.51 -16.36
CA PHE A 274 22.50 9.37 -15.37
C PHE A 274 23.61 10.26 -15.97
N THR A 275 23.97 10.07 -17.24
CA THR A 275 25.00 10.87 -17.91
C THR A 275 24.40 12.14 -18.51
N THR A 276 23.32 12.01 -19.26
CA THR A 276 22.58 13.14 -19.85
C THR A 276 21.67 13.80 -18.82
N TYR A 277 21.09 12.99 -17.92
CA TYR A 277 20.13 13.43 -16.92
C TYR A 277 20.56 12.95 -15.51
N PRO A 278 21.62 13.56 -14.94
CA PRO A 278 22.15 13.13 -13.64
C PRO A 278 21.18 13.32 -12.47
N GLU A 279 20.16 14.16 -12.62
CA GLU A 279 19.14 14.47 -11.60
C GLU A 279 17.71 14.09 -12.04
N VAL A 280 17.51 13.68 -13.30
CA VAL A 280 16.18 13.49 -13.90
C VAL A 280 16.17 12.18 -14.70
N GLY A 281 15.03 11.51 -14.84
CA GLY A 281 14.96 10.27 -15.62
C GLY A 281 15.05 8.96 -14.84
N HIS A 282 15.11 9.01 -13.50
CA HIS A 282 14.87 7.87 -12.62
C HIS A 282 13.75 8.16 -11.62
N PRO A 283 13.07 7.13 -11.06
CA PRO A 283 11.96 7.37 -10.14
C PRO A 283 12.42 7.84 -8.75
N PHE A 284 13.71 7.70 -8.42
CA PHE A 284 14.25 7.93 -7.08
C PHE A 284 14.44 9.42 -6.75
N ALA A 285 13.93 9.87 -5.63
CA ALA A 285 14.19 11.19 -5.07
C ALA A 285 15.45 11.15 -4.19
N ASP A 286 16.12 12.28 -3.93
CA ASP A 286 17.25 12.33 -3.00
C ASP A 286 16.89 11.82 -1.60
N TYR A 287 15.67 12.12 -1.16
CA TYR A 287 15.11 11.65 0.09
C TYR A 287 13.63 11.34 -0.08
N TRP A 288 13.14 10.37 0.68
CA TRP A 288 11.74 9.95 0.70
C TRP A 288 11.03 10.39 1.98
N GLY A 289 9.72 10.61 1.87
CA GLY A 289 8.93 11.47 2.76
C GLY A 289 8.70 12.86 2.14
N ILE A 290 8.46 12.89 0.82
CA ILE A 290 8.54 14.03 -0.15
C ILE A 290 7.89 15.35 0.30
N TRP A 291 7.06 15.33 1.34
CA TRP A 291 6.37 16.48 1.89
C TRP A 291 7.07 17.12 3.09
N VAL A 292 8.18 16.56 3.60
CA VAL A 292 8.86 17.14 4.76
C VAL A 292 9.38 18.55 4.52
N LYS A 293 9.34 19.37 5.57
CA LYS A 293 9.97 20.68 5.61
C LYS A 293 11.48 20.51 5.42
N LYS A 294 12.07 21.35 4.56
CA LYS A 294 13.52 21.29 4.28
C LYS A 294 14.37 22.10 5.27
N MET A 295 13.74 22.82 6.19
CA MET A 295 14.39 23.75 7.12
C MET A 295 14.24 23.30 8.58
N CYS A 296 15.36 23.15 9.27
CA CYS A 296 15.45 22.71 10.65
C CYS A 296 15.87 23.88 11.56
N LYS A 297 15.39 23.87 12.81
CA LYS A 297 15.85 24.77 13.87
C LYS A 297 17.33 24.53 14.16
N VAL A 298 18.09 25.60 14.37
CA VAL A 298 19.49 25.49 14.81
C VAL A 298 19.51 25.23 16.31
N SER A 299 20.23 24.18 16.76
CA SER A 299 20.26 23.80 18.18
C SER A 299 20.79 24.91 19.10
N SER A 300 21.68 25.78 18.60
CA SER A 300 22.23 26.93 19.33
C SER A 300 21.36 28.18 19.30
N ASP A 301 20.43 28.29 18.36
CA ASP A 301 19.52 29.42 18.21
C ASP A 301 18.20 28.95 17.56
N PRO A 302 17.15 28.66 18.37
CA PRO A 302 15.88 28.13 17.88
C PRO A 302 15.11 29.08 16.93
N GLU A 303 15.42 30.38 16.94
CA GLU A 303 14.82 31.36 16.01
C GLU A 303 15.46 31.29 14.63
N GLN A 304 16.69 30.80 14.53
CA GLN A 304 17.37 30.58 13.28
C GLN A 304 16.97 29.22 12.66
N ARG A 305 16.75 29.23 11.34
CA ARG A 305 16.56 28.01 10.55
C ARG A 305 17.68 27.83 9.54
N LYS A 306 18.09 26.58 9.34
CA LYS A 306 19.04 26.16 8.30
C LYS A 306 18.51 24.94 7.55
N PRO A 307 19.01 24.64 6.34
CA PRO A 307 18.67 23.40 5.65
C PRO A 307 18.89 22.18 6.55
N CYS A 308 17.94 21.23 6.55
CA CYS A 308 18.07 19.96 7.24
C CYS A 308 19.09 19.05 6.54
N CYS A 309 19.68 18.11 7.28
CA CYS A 309 20.55 17.10 6.71
C CYS A 309 19.79 15.80 6.43
N PHE A 310 19.52 15.52 5.17
CA PHE A 310 18.84 14.29 4.76
C PHE A 310 19.80 13.19 4.25
N LYS A 311 21.12 13.42 4.30
CA LYS A 311 22.12 12.44 3.85
C LYS A 311 22.41 11.42 4.95
N MET A 312 22.32 10.14 4.62
CA MET A 312 22.70 9.02 5.48
C MET A 312 24.15 9.17 5.94
N GLY A 313 24.41 8.94 7.24
CA GLY A 313 25.72 9.20 7.86
C GLY A 313 25.95 10.66 8.26
N GLY A 314 25.03 11.59 7.96
CA GLY A 314 25.12 12.99 8.33
C GLY A 314 25.80 13.86 7.27
N CYS A 315 25.83 15.17 7.54
CA CYS A 315 26.34 16.17 6.60
C CYS A 315 27.70 16.71 7.04
N ALA A 316 28.51 17.16 6.08
CA ALA A 316 29.87 17.67 6.32
C ALA A 316 29.95 18.82 7.33
N ASN A 317 28.85 19.55 7.54
CA ASN A 317 28.74 20.61 8.53
C ASN A 317 28.38 20.12 9.95
N GLY A 318 28.47 18.80 10.20
CA GLY A 318 28.23 18.17 11.50
C GLY A 318 26.74 18.00 11.84
N GLN A 319 25.81 18.25 10.93
CA GLN A 319 24.39 17.97 11.17
C GLN A 319 24.14 16.45 11.18
N PRO A 320 23.40 15.94 12.18
CA PRO A 320 23.12 14.52 12.28
C PRO A 320 22.08 14.09 11.23
N TYR A 321 22.11 12.80 10.93
CA TYR A 321 21.06 12.10 10.21
C TYR A 321 20.51 10.95 11.08
N PRO A 322 19.19 10.76 11.18
CA PRO A 322 18.15 11.65 10.62
C PRO A 322 18.18 13.04 11.26
N PRO A 323 17.57 14.06 10.61
CA PRO A 323 17.32 15.32 11.30
C PRO A 323 16.59 15.07 12.63
N PRO A 324 16.90 15.84 13.69
CA PRO A 324 16.19 15.70 14.95
C PRO A 324 14.72 16.09 14.79
N ARG A 325 13.85 15.57 15.66
CA ARG A 325 12.44 15.97 15.74
C ARG A 325 12.33 17.50 15.89
N GLN A 326 11.49 18.14 15.09
CA GLN A 326 11.30 19.60 15.12
C GLN A 326 10.10 20.02 15.97
N ALA A 327 9.07 19.17 16.01
CA ALA A 327 7.92 19.32 16.89
C ALA A 327 8.30 19.09 18.37
N PRO A 328 7.81 19.93 19.31
CA PRO A 328 7.90 19.64 20.74
C PRO A 328 7.38 18.24 21.09
N MET A 329 7.88 17.63 22.17
CA MET A 329 7.48 16.25 22.54
C MET A 329 6.02 16.15 23.00
N ASN A 330 5.49 17.23 23.57
CA ASN A 330 4.09 17.36 23.99
C ASN A 330 3.16 17.84 22.87
N GLU A 331 3.68 18.03 21.67
CA GLU A 331 2.92 18.38 20.47
C GLU A 331 2.99 17.24 19.46
N ARG A 332 1.87 16.98 18.78
CA ARG A 332 1.81 15.95 17.75
C ARG A 332 2.79 16.29 16.63
N ARG A 333 3.62 15.33 16.26
CA ARG A 333 4.50 15.47 15.10
C ARG A 333 3.65 15.67 13.86
N ASP A 334 4.00 16.70 13.10
CA ASP A 334 3.38 17.02 11.83
C ASP A 334 3.93 16.08 10.73
N ASP A 335 3.11 15.75 9.73
CA ASP A 335 3.50 14.86 8.62
C ASP A 335 4.69 15.41 7.82
N LEU A 336 4.94 16.72 7.92
CA LEU A 336 6.05 17.44 7.30
C LEU A 336 7.27 17.58 8.23
N ASP A 337 7.31 16.91 9.39
CA ASP A 337 8.48 16.99 10.28
C ASP A 337 9.71 16.33 9.62
N PRO A 338 10.84 17.06 9.46
CA PRO A 338 12.04 16.55 8.80
C PRO A 338 12.60 15.24 9.37
N SER A 339 12.33 14.92 10.64
CA SER A 339 12.79 13.67 11.26
C SER A 339 12.17 12.40 10.67
N LEU A 340 11.07 12.55 9.92
CA LEU A 340 10.38 11.44 9.25
C LEU A 340 11.00 11.06 7.90
N ALA A 341 11.84 11.94 7.32
CA ALA A 341 12.43 11.72 6.01
C ALA A 341 13.56 10.70 6.02
N PHE A 342 13.67 9.93 4.96
CA PHE A 342 14.76 8.98 4.75
C PHE A 342 15.59 9.37 3.54
N ASP A 343 16.92 9.33 3.67
CA ASP A 343 17.81 9.32 2.51
C ASP A 343 17.46 8.15 1.59
N VAL A 344 17.33 8.38 0.30
CA VAL A 344 17.26 7.29 -0.69
C VAL A 344 18.69 6.97 -1.10
N SER A 345 19.40 6.28 -0.21
CA SER A 345 20.82 6.03 -0.36
C SER A 345 21.10 4.94 -1.40
N HIS A 346 22.34 4.90 -1.88
CA HIS A 346 22.78 3.93 -2.89
C HIS A 346 22.43 2.48 -2.53
N PHE A 347 22.64 2.08 -1.27
CA PHE A 347 22.47 0.69 -0.79
C PHE A 347 21.43 0.54 0.35
N GLY A 348 20.62 1.57 0.58
CA GLY A 348 19.48 1.54 1.50
C GLY A 348 19.81 1.58 3.00
N HIS A 349 18.79 1.68 3.85
CA HIS A 349 18.92 1.75 5.32
C HIS A 349 18.88 0.37 5.99
N LEU A 350 18.31 -0.65 5.34
CA LEU A 350 18.08 -1.95 5.94
C LEU A 350 19.41 -2.67 6.16
N GLY A 351 19.72 -2.99 7.42
CA GLY A 351 20.97 -3.66 7.80
C GLY A 351 22.19 -2.74 7.88
N TYR A 352 21.99 -1.43 7.75
CA TYR A 352 23.00 -0.42 8.05
C TYR A 352 22.81 0.17 9.46
N ASP A 353 23.92 0.41 10.12
CA ASP A 353 24.04 1.09 11.40
C ASP A 353 25.21 2.08 11.37
N SER A 354 24.92 3.34 11.69
CA SER A 354 25.89 4.43 11.69
C SER A 354 27.01 4.28 12.72
N GLU A 355 26.84 3.46 13.75
CA GLU A 355 27.88 3.22 14.75
C GLU A 355 29.07 2.42 14.18
N PHE A 356 28.85 1.66 13.10
CA PHE A 356 29.88 0.80 12.49
C PHE A 356 30.58 1.42 11.26
N GLY A 357 30.30 2.68 10.94
CA GLY A 357 31.00 3.43 9.89
C GLY A 357 30.09 4.20 8.95
N MET A 358 30.70 4.89 7.99
CA MET A 358 29.99 5.68 6.97
C MET A 358 29.31 4.79 5.94
N PRO A 359 28.20 5.24 5.31
CA PRO A 359 27.64 4.54 4.17
C PRO A 359 28.62 4.61 2.99
N SER A 360 28.51 3.64 2.09
CA SER A 360 29.31 3.56 0.87
C SER A 360 28.46 3.94 -0.34
N GLU A 361 29.07 4.59 -1.32
CA GLU A 361 28.43 4.90 -2.62
C GLU A 361 28.81 3.86 -3.68
N ARG A 362 29.70 2.90 -3.36
CA ARG A 362 30.25 1.92 -4.33
C ARG A 362 29.81 0.47 -4.13
N GLN A 363 29.47 0.10 -2.91
CA GLN A 363 29.06 -1.27 -2.56
C GLN A 363 28.26 -1.27 -1.26
N PRO A 364 27.38 -2.26 -1.03
CA PRO A 364 26.75 -2.48 0.26
C PRO A 364 27.80 -2.65 1.37
N VAL A 365 27.49 -2.17 2.56
CA VAL A 365 28.31 -2.33 3.76
C VAL A 365 27.52 -3.05 4.86
N GLN A 366 28.24 -3.60 5.83
CA GLN A 366 27.65 -4.23 7.00
C GLN A 366 26.67 -5.36 6.59
N ASN A 367 25.41 -5.28 7.00
CA ASN A 367 24.38 -6.26 6.68
C ASN A 367 23.36 -5.75 5.65
N GLN A 368 23.75 -4.78 4.81
CA GLN A 368 22.89 -4.29 3.73
C GLN A 368 22.59 -5.36 2.69
N TYR A 369 21.48 -5.17 1.96
CA TYR A 369 21.09 -6.08 0.88
C TYR A 369 22.10 -6.02 -0.27
N THR A 370 22.51 -7.18 -0.78
CA THR A 370 23.53 -7.30 -1.83
C THR A 370 22.98 -7.78 -3.18
N GLY A 371 21.72 -8.24 -3.21
CA GLY A 371 21.06 -8.68 -4.44
C GLY A 371 20.46 -7.53 -5.24
N THR A 372 19.73 -7.86 -6.29
CA THR A 372 19.02 -6.89 -7.13
C THR A 372 17.52 -6.87 -6.82
N TRP A 373 16.83 -5.82 -7.26
CA TRP A 373 15.37 -5.77 -7.17
C TRP A 373 14.74 -5.06 -8.37
N SER A 374 13.46 -5.31 -8.58
CA SER A 374 12.68 -4.77 -9.70
C SER A 374 11.25 -4.46 -9.25
N MET A 375 10.58 -3.63 -10.03
CA MET A 375 9.13 -3.41 -9.90
C MET A 375 8.46 -4.26 -10.96
N TRP A 376 7.45 -5.05 -10.58
CA TRP A 376 6.62 -5.78 -11.53
C TRP A 376 6.03 -4.85 -12.60
N LYS A 377 5.71 -5.41 -13.77
CA LYS A 377 4.99 -4.67 -14.81
C LYS A 377 3.49 -4.81 -14.61
N VAL A 378 2.78 -3.68 -14.66
CA VAL A 378 1.32 -3.71 -14.80
C VAL A 378 0.97 -4.28 -16.17
N THR A 379 -0.08 -5.08 -16.25
CA THR A 379 -0.56 -5.63 -17.54
C THR A 379 -0.90 -4.52 -18.52
N ASP A 380 -0.40 -4.63 -19.74
CA ASP A 380 -0.73 -3.76 -20.87
C ASP A 380 -1.81 -4.37 -21.79
N ASP A 381 -2.26 -5.60 -21.50
CA ASP A 381 -3.36 -6.25 -22.20
C ASP A 381 -4.72 -5.75 -21.67
N HIS A 382 -5.01 -4.50 -21.98
CA HIS A 382 -6.29 -3.86 -21.64
C HIS A 382 -7.50 -4.61 -22.23
N ARG A 383 -7.30 -5.37 -23.32
CA ARG A 383 -8.37 -6.17 -23.92
C ARG A 383 -8.72 -7.35 -23.02
N ALA A 384 -7.74 -8.09 -22.54
CA ALA A 384 -7.96 -9.20 -21.61
C ALA A 384 -8.61 -8.70 -20.29
N VAL A 385 -8.21 -7.54 -19.78
CA VAL A 385 -8.85 -6.91 -18.62
C VAL A 385 -10.31 -6.54 -18.91
N ALA A 386 -10.61 -5.99 -20.09
CA ALA A 386 -11.96 -5.65 -20.49
C ALA A 386 -12.86 -6.89 -20.67
N GLU A 387 -12.33 -7.95 -21.27
CA GLU A 387 -13.03 -9.24 -21.42
C GLU A 387 -13.30 -9.85 -20.03
N PHE A 388 -12.32 -9.84 -19.13
CA PHE A 388 -12.51 -10.25 -17.73
C PHE A 388 -13.64 -9.49 -17.03
N LEU A 389 -13.67 -8.15 -17.14
CA LEU A 389 -14.71 -7.32 -16.53
C LEU A 389 -16.09 -7.59 -17.14
N ALA A 390 -16.16 -7.75 -18.46
CA ALA A 390 -17.39 -8.07 -19.17
C ALA A 390 -17.95 -9.42 -18.70
N ASP A 391 -17.11 -10.44 -18.59
CA ASP A 391 -17.52 -11.75 -18.10
C ASP A 391 -18.05 -11.68 -16.67
N LYS A 392 -17.39 -10.94 -15.76
CA LYS A 392 -17.90 -10.76 -14.39
C LYS A 392 -19.27 -10.08 -14.35
N VAL A 393 -19.52 -9.13 -15.25
CA VAL A 393 -20.84 -8.49 -15.39
C VAL A 393 -21.88 -9.49 -15.90
N VAL A 394 -21.56 -10.27 -16.93
CA VAL A 394 -22.47 -11.29 -17.48
C VAL A 394 -22.80 -12.36 -16.45
N GLU A 395 -21.80 -12.91 -15.76
CA GLU A 395 -21.99 -13.88 -14.69
C GLU A 395 -22.89 -13.34 -13.56
N HIS A 396 -22.71 -12.07 -13.19
CA HIS A 396 -23.57 -11.41 -12.19
C HIS A 396 -25.03 -11.36 -12.65
N LEU A 397 -25.27 -11.00 -13.92
CA LEU A 397 -26.62 -10.93 -14.51
C LEU A 397 -27.29 -12.29 -14.69
N GLU A 398 -26.53 -13.36 -14.89
CA GLU A 398 -27.07 -14.73 -15.01
C GLU A 398 -27.43 -15.34 -13.65
N THR A 399 -26.82 -14.83 -12.57
CA THR A 399 -26.99 -15.35 -11.21
C THR A 399 -27.99 -14.55 -10.37
N HIS A 400 -28.29 -13.29 -10.74
CA HIS A 400 -29.16 -12.36 -10.01
C HIS A 400 -30.09 -11.59 -10.96
#